data_AF-A0A9D0BET9-F1
#
_entry.id   AF-A0A9D0BET9-F1
#
_cell.length_a   1.000
_cell.length_b   1.000
_cell.length_c   1.000
_cell.angle_alpha   90.00
_cell.angle_beta   90.00
_cell.angle_gamma   90.00
#
_symmetry.space_group_name_H-M   'P 1'
#
loop_
_entity.id
_entity.type
_entity.pdbx_description
1 polymer ?
#
loop_
_entity_poly.entity_id
_entity_poly.type
_entity_poly.pdbx_seq_one_letter_code
_entity_poly.pdbx_strand_id
1 'polypeptide(L)' 'MTARAHETCRAIGCIEQVARGQLLCRRHWRLLPGEMRLALGRTRGRKVNGRAAERRLRLIANAINAVAEADRTGTRGW' A
#
# COMPACT_ATOMS: atom_id res chain seq x y z
N MET A 1 27.48 -8.18 1.57
CA MET A 1 26.44 -7.15 1.69
C MET A 1 25.15 -7.72 1.14
N THR A 2 24.21 -8.13 1.98
CA THR A 2 22.91 -8.63 1.53
C THR A 2 22.13 -7.44 0.99
N ALA A 3 22.01 -7.34 -0.33
CA ALA A 3 21.07 -6.42 -0.96
C ALA A 3 19.70 -6.70 -0.32
N ARG A 4 19.19 -5.76 0.49
CA ARG A 4 17.85 -5.88 1.05
C ARG A 4 16.93 -6.03 -0.16
N ALA A 5 16.24 -7.16 -0.28
CA ALA A 5 15.33 -7.37 -1.40
C ALA A 5 14.34 -6.20 -1.41
N HIS A 6 14.42 -5.37 -2.45
CA HIS A 6 13.49 -4.28 -2.69
C HIS A 6 12.39 -4.79 -3.60
N GLU A 7 11.15 -4.41 -3.31
CA GLU A 7 10.00 -4.66 -4.19
C GLU A 7 9.65 -3.35 -4.90
N THR A 8 8.94 -3.40 -6.02
CA THR A 8 8.42 -2.18 -6.65
C THR A 8 7.12 -1.76 -5.96
N CYS A 9 6.94 -0.45 -5.78
CA CYS A 9 5.68 0.11 -5.32
C CYS A 9 4.51 -0.41 -6.18
N ARG A 10 3.42 -0.82 -5.53
CA ARG A 10 2.25 -1.38 -6.22
C ARG A 10 1.24 -0.34 -6.75
N ALA A 11 1.52 0.95 -6.57
CA ALA A 11 0.70 1.99 -7.18
C ALA A 11 0.82 1.90 -8.71
N ILE A 12 -0.29 2.07 -9.42
CA ILE A 12 -0.34 1.95 -10.88
C ILE A 12 0.63 2.97 -11.50
N GLY A 13 1.55 2.51 -12.34
CA GLY A 13 2.55 3.36 -13.01
C GLY A 13 3.73 3.83 -12.13
N CYS A 14 3.80 3.42 -10.86
CA CYS A 14 4.93 3.76 -10.00
C CYS A 14 6.08 2.75 -10.14
N ILE A 15 7.31 3.26 -10.26
CA ILE A 15 8.53 2.46 -10.37
C ILE A 15 9.46 2.55 -9.15
N GLU A 16 9.02 3.24 -8.08
CA GLU A 16 9.85 3.41 -6.88
C GLU A 16 10.07 2.10 -6.15
N GLN A 17 11.31 1.88 -5.70
CA GLN A 17 11.67 0.73 -4.88
C GLN A 17 11.23 0.93 -3.42
N VAL A 18 10.62 -0.09 -2.84
CA VAL A 18 10.14 -0.15 -1.46
C VAL A 18 10.76 -1.34 -0.74
N ALA A 19 10.82 -1.29 0.59
CA ALA A 19 11.32 -2.42 1.35
C ALA A 19 10.37 -3.63 1.20
N ARG A 20 10.92 -4.85 1.18
CA ARG A 20 10.12 -6.09 1.13
C ARG A 20 8.96 -6.08 2.15
N GLY A 21 7.75 -6.36 1.67
CA GLY A 21 6.53 -6.34 2.47
C GLY A 21 5.92 -4.94 2.67
N GLN A 22 6.47 -3.90 2.04
CA GLN A 22 5.79 -2.61 1.86
C GLN A 22 5.01 -2.63 0.55
N LEU A 23 3.78 -2.13 0.59
CA LEU A 23 2.92 -2.09 -0.59
C LEU A 23 3.17 -0.82 -1.43
N LEU A 24 3.46 0.29 -0.75
CA LEU A 24 3.50 1.62 -1.35
C LEU A 24 4.75 2.37 -0.87
N CYS A 25 5.28 3.22 -1.73
CA CYS A 25 6.35 4.14 -1.38
C CYS A 25 5.86 5.25 -0.44
N ARG A 26 6.78 6.05 0.10
CA ARG A 26 6.44 7.13 1.05
C ARG A 26 5.47 8.15 0.46
N ARG A 27 5.58 8.48 -0.83
CA ARG A 27 4.67 9.39 -1.53
C ARG A 27 3.24 8.83 -1.56
N HIS A 28 3.06 7.64 -2.12
CA HIS A 28 1.74 7.02 -2.26
C HIS A 28 1.12 6.63 -0.92
N TRP A 29 1.93 6.30 0.09
CA TRP A 29 1.43 6.06 1.43
C TRP A 29 0.74 7.29 2.05
N ARG A 30 1.20 8.50 1.72
CA ARG A 30 0.58 9.75 2.22
C ARG A 30 -0.75 10.06 1.56
N LEU A 31 -0.97 9.60 0.32
CA LEU A 31 -2.24 9.77 -0.39
C LEU A 31 -3.36 8.88 0.16
N LEU A 32 -3.03 7.90 1.01
CA LEU A 32 -4.04 7.05 1.62
C LEU A 32 -4.82 7.78 2.73
N PRO A 33 -6.16 7.61 2.78
CA PRO A 33 -6.99 8.01 3.91
C PRO A 33 -6.44 7.46 5.24
N GLY A 34 -6.57 8.23 6.33
CA GLY A 34 -6.04 7.86 7.65
C GLY A 34 -6.52 6.49 8.14
N GLU A 35 -7.80 6.18 7.90
CA GLU A 35 -8.42 4.88 8.22
C GLU A 35 -7.77 3.70 7.46
N MET A 36 -7.41 3.88 6.19
CA MET A 36 -6.73 2.86 5.39
C MET A 36 -5.30 2.63 5.88
N ARG A 37 -4.58 3.69 6.24
CA ARG A 37 -3.25 3.59 6.84
C ARG A 37 -3.30 2.79 8.15
N LEU A 38 -4.30 3.04 8.99
CA LEU A 38 -4.52 2.30 10.24
C LEU A 38 -4.87 0.82 9.97
N ALA A 39 -5.73 0.54 9.01
CA ALA A 39 -6.12 -0.83 8.66
C ALA A 39 -4.95 -1.65 8.08
N LEU A 40 -4.13 -1.04 7.22
CA LEU A 40 -2.93 -1.67 6.66
C LEU A 40 -1.83 -1.86 7.74
N GLY A 41 -1.70 -0.92 8.68
CA GLY A 41 -0.80 -1.04 9.82
C GLY A 41 -1.16 -2.21 10.74
N ARG A 42 -2.45 -2.38 11.07
CA ARG A 42 -2.95 -3.45 11.95
C ARG A 42 -2.89 -4.85 11.35
N THR A 43 -2.79 -4.96 10.03
CA THR A 43 -2.71 -6.26 9.33
C THR A 43 -1.28 -6.78 9.18
N ARG A 44 -0.25 -6.01 9.56
CA ARG A 44 1.11 -6.53 9.74
C ARG A 44 1.14 -7.47 10.96
N GLY A 45 1.49 -8.73 10.74
CA GLY A 45 1.80 -9.68 11.82
C GLY A 45 0.72 -10.70 12.21
N ARG A 46 -0.53 -10.58 11.75
CA ARG A 46 -1.53 -11.64 12.00
C ARG A 46 -1.46 -12.72 10.92
N LYS A 47 -1.29 -13.99 11.32
CA LYS A 47 -1.56 -15.15 10.46
C LYS A 47 -3.00 -15.02 9.97
N VAL A 48 -3.15 -14.76 8.67
CA VAL A 48 -4.45 -14.56 8.03
C VAL A 48 -4.93 -15.92 7.51
N ASN A 49 -5.96 -16.48 8.14
CA ASN A 49 -6.68 -17.64 7.62
C ASN A 49 -7.42 -17.25 6.32
N GLY A 50 -7.80 -18.21 5.46
CA GLY A 50 -8.31 -17.96 4.09
C GLY A 50 -9.27 -16.75 3.91
N ARG A 51 -10.33 -16.63 4.73
CA ARG A 51 -11.25 -15.46 4.69
C ARG A 51 -10.61 -14.13 5.07
N ALA A 52 -9.66 -14.17 6.01
CA ALA A 52 -8.93 -12.99 6.45
C ALA A 52 -7.83 -12.59 5.43
N ALA A 53 -7.31 -13.56 4.66
CA ALA A 53 -6.44 -13.30 3.50
C ALA A 53 -7.24 -12.60 2.39
N GLU A 54 -8.47 -13.02 2.11
CA GLU A 54 -9.32 -12.37 1.12
C GLU A 54 -9.68 -10.93 1.51
N ARG A 55 -10.06 -10.70 2.78
CA ARG A 55 -10.26 -9.33 3.30
C ARG A 55 -9.01 -8.47 3.17
N ARG A 56 -7.83 -9.04 3.41
CA ARG A 56 -6.55 -8.34 3.25
C ARG A 56 -6.29 -7.99 1.79
N LEU A 57 -6.55 -8.91 0.85
CA LEU A 57 -6.42 -8.65 -0.59
C LEU A 57 -7.36 -7.52 -1.03
N ARG A 58 -8.62 -7.52 -0.57
CA ARG A 58 -9.56 -6.42 -0.83
C ARG A 58 -9.06 -5.09 -0.27
N LEU A 59 -8.54 -5.07 0.96
CA LEU A 59 -7.98 -3.85 1.55
C LEU A 59 -6.78 -3.31 0.75
N ILE A 60 -5.92 -4.20 0.25
CA ILE A 60 -4.79 -3.84 -0.61
C ILE A 60 -5.28 -3.26 -1.93
N ALA A 61 -6.25 -3.91 -2.59
CA ALA A 61 -6.82 -3.43 -3.84
C ALA A 61 -7.47 -2.05 -3.66
N ASN A 62 -8.25 -1.87 -2.59
CA ASN A 62 -8.87 -0.58 -2.26
C ASN A 62 -7.81 0.52 -2.02
N ALA A 63 -6.72 0.20 -1.33
CA ALA A 63 -5.62 1.14 -1.12
C ALA A 63 -4.94 1.55 -2.43
N ILE A 64 -4.70 0.61 -3.35
CA ILE A 64 -4.11 0.91 -4.67
C ILE A 64 -5.05 1.80 -5.49
N ASN A 65 -6.35 1.50 -5.50
CA ASN A 65 -7.35 2.32 -6.19
C ASN A 65 -7.45 3.73 -5.59
N ALA A 66 -7.47 3.85 -4.25
CA ALA A 66 -7.52 5.15 -3.57
C ALA A 66 -6.28 6.01 -3.92
N VAL A 67 -5.10 5.40 -3.98
CA VAL A 67 -3.89 6.09 -4.46
C VAL A 67 -4.02 6.50 -5.92
N ALA A 68 -4.48 5.61 -6.80
CA ALA A 68 -4.62 5.92 -8.22
C ALA A 68 -5.68 7.00 -8.50
N GLU A 69 -6.70 7.09 -7.65
CA GLU A 69 -7.71 8.16 -7.69
C GLU A 69 -7.14 9.49 -7.18
N ALA A 70 -6.43 9.48 -6.05
CA ALA A 70 -5.76 10.67 -5.51
C ALA A 70 -4.67 11.21 -6.48
N ASP A 71 -3.93 10.32 -7.12
CA ASP A 71 -2.87 10.71 -8.06
C ASP A 71 -3.46 11.29 -9.37
N ARG A 72 -4.53 10.69 -9.90
CA ARG A 72 -5.24 11.21 -11.10
C ARG A 72 -5.97 12.52 -10.85
N THR A 73 -6.58 12.69 -9.69
CA THR A 73 -7.27 13.94 -9.31
C THR A 73 -6.29 15.07 -8.99
N GLY A 74 -4.98 14.79 -8.98
CA GLY A 74 -3.96 15.78 -8.70
C GLY A 74 -4.14 16.41 -7.32
N THR A 75 -4.64 15.65 -6.33
CA THR A 75 -4.79 16.13 -4.94
C THR A 75 -3.39 16.32 -4.33
N ARG A 76 -2.74 17.40 -4.76
CA ARG A 76 -1.61 18.07 -4.12
C ARG A 76 -2.18 18.95 -3.00
N GLY A 77 -2.60 18.30 -1.92
CA GLY A 77 -3.12 18.92 -0.72
C GLY A 77 -3.68 17.77 0.09
N TRP A 78 -3.20 17.45 1.28
CA TRP A 78 -2.84 18.32 2.39
C TRP A 78 -1.72 17.68 3.23
#